data_AF-A0A6I2I6F8-F1
#
_entry.id   AF-A0A6I2I6F8-F1
#
_cell.length_a   1.000
_cell.length_b   1.000
_cell.length_c   1.000
_cell.angle_alpha   90.00
_cell.angle_beta   90.00
_cell.angle_gamma   90.00
#
_symmetry.space_group_name_H-M   'P 1'
#
loop_
_entity.id
_entity.type
_entity.pdbx_description
1 polymer ?
#
loop_
_entity_poly.entity_id
_entity_poly.type
_entity_poly.pdbx_seq_one_letter_code
_entity_poly.pdbx_strand_id
1 'polypeptide(L)'
;MYLMMPLHMHIDYGFGATAEQFKESADILSASEYVKDLGMPVNYLRRHAIELYLKSLIYVLHRNFKIPFSSGGTLEKPKIKVLGKDYELENMHDIRLLTIYLIGQHNKLIPCFFQLGIGGIEKDILDKINKINSIDSKSTFFRYPKTGDHIQDMRKSSVRQKSTEDIINAMNKKEGKYVKALLLVDGEDNIVDSFDIDVDVFPDLNKNLIYLCDYFHDLHAAYRLGICKGR
;
A
#
# COMPACT_ATOMS: atom_id res chain seq x y z
N MET A 1 -6.72 -9.75 25.04
CA MET A 1 -7.98 -9.12 25.53
C MET A 1 -8.42 -7.95 24.66
N TYR A 2 -7.50 -7.12 24.12
CA TYR A 2 -7.88 -5.94 23.33
C TYR A 2 -8.71 -6.25 22.07
N LEU A 3 -8.44 -7.37 21.38
CA LEU A 3 -9.22 -7.81 20.21
C LEU A 3 -10.70 -8.07 20.53
N MET A 4 -11.05 -8.27 21.80
CA MET A 4 -12.44 -8.46 22.27
C MET A 4 -13.10 -7.13 22.66
N MET A 5 -12.37 -6.01 22.64
CA MET A 5 -12.91 -4.69 22.92
C MET A 5 -13.45 -4.06 21.63
N PRO A 6 -14.54 -3.28 21.70
CA PRO A 6 -14.93 -2.36 20.64
C PRO A 6 -13.77 -1.53 20.08
N LEU A 7 -13.70 -1.37 18.76
CA LEU A 7 -12.61 -0.68 18.04
C LEU A 7 -12.30 0.71 18.61
N HIS A 8 -13.32 1.50 18.92
CA HIS A 8 -13.16 2.85 19.47
C HIS A 8 -12.45 2.89 20.84
N MET A 9 -12.39 1.77 21.57
CA MET A 9 -11.69 1.67 22.85
C MET A 9 -10.25 1.20 22.70
N HIS A 10 -9.81 0.82 21.50
CA HIS A 10 -8.42 0.45 21.28
C HIS A 10 -7.52 1.68 21.40
N ILE A 11 -6.25 1.46 21.75
CA ILE A 11 -5.26 2.55 21.90
C ILE A 11 -5.03 3.34 20.60
N ASP A 12 -5.39 2.73 19.48
CA ASP A 12 -5.28 3.25 18.12
C ASP A 12 -6.65 3.37 17.45
N TYR A 13 -7.74 3.47 18.23
CA TYR A 13 -9.11 3.57 17.70
C TYR A 13 -9.49 2.50 16.67
N GLY A 14 -8.85 1.33 16.72
CA GLY A 14 -9.13 0.19 15.85
C GLY A 14 -8.44 0.25 14.49
N PHE A 15 -7.55 1.22 14.25
CA PHE A 15 -6.78 1.29 13.00
C PHE A 15 -6.02 -0.01 12.73
N GLY A 16 -5.30 -0.56 13.71
CA GLY A 16 -4.53 -1.79 13.52
C GLY A 16 -5.40 -3.03 13.33
N ALA A 17 -6.46 -3.18 14.12
CA ALA A 17 -7.40 -4.30 13.96
C ALA A 17 -8.10 -4.28 12.58
N THR A 18 -8.42 -3.08 12.08
CA THR A 18 -8.98 -2.92 10.74
C THR A 18 -7.93 -3.20 9.66
N ALA A 19 -6.68 -2.77 9.86
CA ALA A 19 -5.56 -3.07 8.96
C ALA A 19 -5.35 -4.58 8.79
N GLU A 20 -5.45 -5.34 9.89
CA GLU A 20 -5.38 -6.80 9.89
C GLU A 20 -6.46 -7.40 8.98
N GLN A 21 -7.71 -6.98 9.15
CA GLN A 21 -8.83 -7.47 8.34
C GLN A 21 -8.62 -7.19 6.84
N PHE A 22 -8.08 -6.02 6.49
CA PHE A 22 -7.73 -5.69 5.11
C PHE A 22 -6.60 -6.57 4.57
N LYS A 23 -5.56 -6.83 5.37
CA LYS A 23 -4.45 -7.73 5.02
C LYS A 23 -4.97 -9.15 4.80
N GLU A 24 -5.65 -9.73 5.77
CA GLU A 24 -6.20 -11.09 5.70
C GLU A 24 -7.14 -11.24 4.50
N SER A 25 -8.00 -10.25 4.26
CA SER A 25 -8.89 -10.25 3.09
C SER A 25 -8.10 -10.24 1.78
N ALA A 26 -7.00 -9.47 1.71
CA ALA A 26 -6.13 -9.45 0.53
C ALA A 26 -5.45 -10.80 0.31
N ASP A 27 -4.98 -11.44 1.38
CA ASP A 27 -4.28 -12.71 1.33
C ASP A 27 -5.22 -13.83 0.88
N ILE A 28 -6.41 -13.93 1.48
CA ILE A 28 -7.47 -14.87 1.08
C ILE A 28 -7.88 -14.65 -0.38
N LEU A 29 -8.14 -13.39 -0.76
CA LEU A 29 -8.58 -13.07 -2.12
C LEU A 29 -7.48 -13.39 -3.13
N SER A 30 -6.21 -13.11 -2.81
CA SER A 30 -5.08 -13.39 -3.69
C SER A 30 -4.82 -14.87 -3.93
N ALA A 31 -5.28 -15.74 -3.02
CA ALA A 31 -5.23 -17.19 -3.15
C ALA A 31 -6.46 -17.79 -3.87
N SER A 32 -7.45 -16.97 -4.22
CA SER A 32 -8.68 -17.44 -4.87
C SER A 32 -8.45 -17.82 -6.32
N GLU A 33 -8.83 -19.05 -6.68
CA GLU A 33 -8.83 -19.52 -8.08
C GLU A 33 -10.13 -19.15 -8.83
N TYR A 34 -11.15 -18.68 -8.11
CA TYR A 34 -12.52 -18.51 -8.64
C TYR A 34 -12.75 -17.18 -9.35
N VAL A 35 -11.99 -16.14 -9.00
CA VAL A 35 -12.18 -14.80 -9.55
C VAL A 35 -10.98 -14.42 -10.41
N LYS A 36 -11.24 -14.16 -11.69
CA LYS A 36 -10.22 -13.67 -12.62
C LYS A 36 -10.01 -12.17 -12.39
N ASP A 37 -8.77 -11.72 -12.59
CA ASP A 37 -8.36 -10.31 -12.55
C ASP A 37 -8.56 -9.60 -11.19
N LEU A 38 -7.94 -10.16 -10.15
CA LEU A 38 -7.99 -9.61 -8.78
C LEU A 38 -6.87 -8.62 -8.45
N GLY A 39 -6.01 -8.27 -9.41
CA GLY A 39 -4.82 -7.45 -9.14
C GLY A 39 -5.15 -6.10 -8.51
N MET A 40 -6.12 -5.39 -9.07
CA MET A 40 -6.56 -4.08 -8.57
C MET A 40 -7.17 -4.14 -7.16
N PRO A 41 -8.21 -4.97 -6.90
CA PRO A 41 -8.80 -5.04 -5.57
C PRO A 41 -7.82 -5.55 -4.50
N VAL A 42 -7.01 -6.58 -4.79
CA VAL A 42 -6.01 -7.09 -3.83
C VAL A 42 -4.98 -6.02 -3.49
N ASN A 43 -4.46 -5.30 -4.50
CA ASN A 43 -3.50 -4.23 -4.27
C ASN A 43 -4.10 -3.05 -3.50
N TYR A 44 -5.39 -2.73 -3.73
CA TYR A 44 -6.11 -1.75 -2.93
C TYR A 44 -6.14 -2.15 -1.45
N LEU A 45 -6.56 -3.40 -1.15
CA LEU A 45 -6.66 -3.90 0.22
C LEU A 45 -5.31 -3.83 0.94
N ARG A 46 -4.22 -4.30 0.31
CA ARG A 46 -2.85 -4.22 0.87
C ARG A 46 -2.39 -2.79 1.09
N ARG A 47 -2.59 -1.92 0.10
CA ARG A 47 -2.22 -0.49 0.20
C ARG A 47 -2.99 0.20 1.32
N HIS A 48 -4.25 -0.17 1.52
CA HIS A 48 -5.06 0.39 2.59
C HIS A 48 -4.65 -0.17 3.96
N ALA A 49 -4.36 -1.47 4.08
CA ALA A 49 -3.79 -2.05 5.29
C ALA A 49 -2.51 -1.33 5.73
N ILE A 50 -1.57 -1.06 4.79
CA ILE A 50 -0.35 -0.28 5.07
C ILE A 50 -0.67 1.10 5.68
N GLU A 51 -1.62 1.84 5.10
CA GLU A 51 -2.03 3.15 5.63
C GLU A 51 -2.59 3.04 7.05
N LEU A 52 -3.44 2.05 7.31
CA LEU A 52 -4.06 1.85 8.61
C LEU A 52 -3.04 1.41 9.66
N TYR A 53 -2.08 0.53 9.31
CA TYR A 53 -0.96 0.20 10.19
C TYR A 53 -0.11 1.42 10.52
N LEU A 54 0.24 2.25 9.52
CA LEU A 54 1.00 3.48 9.74
C LEU A 54 0.27 4.43 10.71
N LYS A 55 -1.03 4.65 10.50
CA LYS A 55 -1.87 5.47 11.40
C LYS A 55 -1.90 4.87 12.81
N SER A 56 -2.07 3.55 12.91
CA SER A 56 -2.08 2.85 14.19
C SER A 56 -0.77 3.01 14.96
N LEU A 57 0.36 2.75 14.30
CA LEU A 57 1.69 2.90 14.88
C LEU A 57 1.92 4.33 15.39
N ILE A 58 1.49 5.34 14.62
CA ILE A 58 1.56 6.75 15.03
C ILE A 58 0.73 6.98 16.31
N TYR A 59 -0.52 6.50 16.37
CA TYR A 59 -1.34 6.59 17.58
C TYR A 59 -0.70 5.94 18.80
N VAL A 60 -0.14 4.74 18.64
CA VAL A 60 0.58 4.03 19.69
C VAL A 60 1.72 4.88 20.26
N LEU A 61 2.51 5.52 19.40
CA LEU A 61 3.60 6.39 19.84
C LEU A 61 3.09 7.62 20.59
N HIS A 62 2.11 8.32 20.03
CA HIS A 62 1.55 9.52 20.65
C HIS A 62 0.97 9.25 22.04
N ARG A 63 0.18 8.18 22.19
CA ARG A 63 -0.48 7.87 23.46
C ARG A 63 0.49 7.36 24.52
N ASN A 64 1.38 6.42 24.18
CA ASN A 64 2.25 5.79 25.18
C ASN A 64 3.40 6.70 25.61
N PHE A 65 3.93 7.52 24.70
CA PHE A 65 5.06 8.41 24.98
C PHE A 65 4.64 9.86 25.20
N LYS A 66 3.33 10.15 25.22
CA LYS A 66 2.76 11.50 25.42
C LYS A 66 3.35 12.53 24.44
N ILE A 67 3.60 12.11 23.20
CA ILE A 67 4.13 13.01 22.16
C ILE A 67 3.03 14.02 21.82
N PRO A 68 3.28 15.34 21.92
CA PRO A 68 2.27 16.33 21.60
C PRO A 68 1.95 16.31 20.10
N PHE A 69 0.68 16.53 19.77
CA PHE A 69 0.25 16.81 18.42
C PHE A 69 0.69 18.23 17.99
N SER A 70 0.62 18.50 16.69
CA SER A 70 0.80 19.86 16.16
C SER A 70 -0.31 20.80 16.62
N SER A 71 -0.13 22.11 16.36
CA SER A 71 -1.03 23.16 16.86
C SER A 71 -2.49 22.87 16.51
N GLY A 72 -3.36 22.90 17.53
CA GLY A 72 -4.80 22.62 17.39
C GLY A 72 -5.15 21.15 17.10
N GLY A 73 -4.21 20.22 17.26
CA GLY A 73 -4.48 18.78 17.24
C GLY A 73 -4.82 18.26 18.63
N THR A 74 -5.81 17.38 18.72
CA THR A 74 -6.18 16.65 19.95
C THR A 74 -6.11 15.15 19.71
N LEU A 75 -6.43 14.33 20.71
CA LEU A 75 -6.45 12.88 20.52
C LEU A 75 -7.62 12.44 19.63
N GLU A 76 -8.74 13.14 19.72
CA GLU A 76 -9.96 12.94 18.92
C GLU A 76 -9.81 13.52 17.52
N LYS A 77 -8.93 14.51 17.35
CA LYS A 77 -8.62 15.11 16.06
C LYS A 77 -7.11 15.30 15.90
N PRO A 78 -6.37 14.20 15.75
CA PRO A 78 -4.91 14.23 15.70
C PRO A 78 -4.41 15.03 14.51
N LYS A 79 -3.48 15.95 14.79
CA LYS A 79 -2.74 16.67 13.75
C LYS A 79 -1.26 16.44 13.90
N ILE A 80 -0.60 16.03 12.83
CA ILE A 80 0.85 15.82 12.81
C ILE A 80 1.53 16.80 11.86
N LYS A 81 2.74 17.24 12.22
CA LYS A 81 3.56 18.10 11.38
C LYS A 81 4.58 17.27 10.62
N VAL A 82 4.51 17.28 9.30
CA VAL A 82 5.40 16.55 8.41
C VAL A 82 5.95 17.50 7.36
N LEU A 83 7.28 17.59 7.23
CA LEU A 83 7.96 18.50 6.29
C LEU A 83 7.46 19.95 6.40
N GLY A 84 7.21 20.42 7.63
CA GLY A 84 6.78 21.79 7.93
C GLY A 84 5.28 22.08 7.73
N LYS A 85 4.48 21.11 7.24
CA LYS A 85 3.03 21.26 7.05
C LYS A 85 2.25 20.42 8.05
N ASP A 86 1.11 20.94 8.50
CA ASP A 86 0.21 20.24 9.41
C ASP A 86 -0.82 19.41 8.62
N TYR A 87 -1.03 18.17 9.05
CA TYR A 87 -1.98 17.24 8.44
C TYR A 87 -2.87 16.64 9.52
N GLU A 88 -4.17 16.55 9.24
CA GLU A 88 -5.08 15.73 10.04
C GLU A 88 -4.82 14.26 9.74
N LEU A 89 -4.49 13.46 10.75
CA LEU A 89 -4.04 12.08 10.56
C LEU A 89 -5.12 11.23 9.88
N GLU A 90 -6.39 11.44 10.22
CA GLU A 90 -7.51 10.66 9.67
C GLU A 90 -7.67 10.87 8.16
N ASN A 91 -7.55 12.12 7.69
CA ASN A 91 -7.70 12.53 6.30
C ASN A 91 -6.42 12.34 5.47
N MET A 92 -5.34 11.89 6.11
CA MET A 92 -4.05 11.73 5.47
C MET A 92 -3.95 10.35 4.81
N HIS A 93 -3.91 10.34 3.48
CA HIS A 93 -3.75 9.10 2.71
C HIS A 93 -2.32 8.90 2.18
N ASP A 94 -1.50 9.95 2.12
CA ASP A 94 -0.13 9.83 1.60
C ASP A 94 0.74 8.97 2.54
N ILE A 95 0.95 7.71 2.15
CA ILE A 95 1.69 6.72 2.94
C ILE A 95 3.17 7.07 3.06
N ARG A 96 3.72 7.84 2.12
CA ARG A 96 5.09 8.34 2.21
C ARG A 96 5.22 9.33 3.34
N LEU A 97 4.34 10.31 3.42
CA LEU A 97 4.37 11.31 4.48
C LEU A 97 4.09 10.66 5.86
N LEU A 98 3.17 9.70 5.94
CA LEU A 98 2.94 8.92 7.16
C LEU A 98 4.21 8.14 7.58
N THR A 99 4.88 7.50 6.63
CA THR A 99 6.12 6.74 6.88
C THR A 99 7.26 7.65 7.34
N ILE A 100 7.44 8.83 6.70
CA ILE A 100 8.44 9.83 7.11
C ILE A 100 8.19 10.26 8.56
N TYR A 101 6.93 10.53 8.91
CA TYR A 101 6.59 10.92 10.27
C TYR A 101 6.88 9.80 11.27
N LEU A 102 6.45 8.56 10.97
CA LEU A 102 6.69 7.40 11.80
C LEU A 102 8.19 7.17 12.03
N ILE A 103 9.00 7.14 10.97
CA ILE A 103 10.47 6.99 11.07
C ILE A 103 11.07 8.09 11.95
N GLY A 104 10.62 9.34 11.75
CA GLY A 104 11.08 10.47 12.54
C GLY A 104 10.79 10.34 14.04
N GLN A 105 9.61 9.81 14.42
CA GLN A 105 9.30 9.54 15.82
C GLN A 105 10.01 8.29 16.34
N HIS A 106 10.08 7.23 15.53
CA HIS A 106 10.74 5.98 15.88
C HIS A 106 12.21 6.20 16.23
N ASN A 107 12.93 6.95 15.40
CA ASN A 107 14.36 7.23 15.60
C ASN A 107 14.63 8.01 16.89
N LYS A 108 13.71 8.89 17.31
CA LYS A 108 13.84 9.60 18.61
C LYS A 108 13.67 8.68 19.81
N LEU A 109 12.96 7.56 19.63
CA LEU A 109 12.63 6.60 20.68
C LEU A 109 13.48 5.32 20.61
N ILE A 110 14.44 5.24 19.68
CA ILE A 110 15.25 4.02 19.46
C ILE A 110 15.93 3.47 20.73
N PRO A 111 16.44 4.28 21.68
CA PRO A 111 17.05 3.72 22.90
C PRO A 111 16.04 2.99 23.78
N CYS A 112 14.78 3.45 23.80
CA CYS A 112 13.70 2.78 24.51
C CYS A 112 13.28 1.50 23.77
N PHE A 113 13.20 1.54 22.44
CA PHE A 113 12.77 0.40 21.63
C PHE A 113 13.72 -0.78 21.71
N PHE A 114 15.04 -0.55 21.73
CA PHE A 114 16.00 -1.64 21.90
C PHE A 114 15.82 -2.39 23.23
N GLN A 115 15.45 -1.70 24.32
CA GLN A 115 15.14 -2.34 25.60
C GLN A 115 13.88 -3.21 25.54
N LEU A 116 12.97 -2.90 24.62
CA LEU A 116 11.73 -3.64 24.38
C LEU A 116 11.88 -4.72 23.30
N GLY A 117 13.09 -4.95 22.78
CA GLY A 117 13.34 -5.89 21.68
C GLY A 117 12.82 -5.41 20.32
N ILE A 118 12.47 -4.13 20.20
CA ILE A 118 11.99 -3.52 18.95
C ILE A 118 13.20 -2.92 18.22
N GLY A 119 13.52 -3.49 17.06
CA GLY A 119 14.62 -3.02 16.20
C GLY A 119 14.31 -1.71 15.48
N GLY A 120 15.33 -1.17 14.80
CA GLY A 120 15.18 0.01 13.94
C GLY A 120 14.39 -0.28 12.66
N ILE A 121 13.79 0.75 12.08
CA ILE A 121 13.13 0.64 10.77
C ILE A 121 14.17 0.43 9.67
N GLU A 122 13.93 -0.56 8.80
CA GLU A 122 14.85 -0.90 7.70
C GLU A 122 15.02 0.27 6.73
N LYS A 123 16.24 0.45 6.21
CA LYS A 123 16.60 1.65 5.43
C LYS A 123 15.85 1.76 4.10
N ASP A 124 15.46 0.63 3.51
CA ASP A 124 14.80 0.56 2.21
C ASP A 124 13.26 0.65 2.28
N ILE A 125 12.68 0.69 3.49
CA ILE A 125 11.22 0.83 3.68
C ILE A 125 10.69 2.08 3.00
N LEU A 126 11.37 3.22 3.19
CA LEU A 126 10.96 4.47 2.59
C LEU A 126 11.06 4.42 1.06
N ASP A 127 12.06 3.73 0.51
CA ASP A 127 12.22 3.58 -0.94
C ASP A 127 11.11 2.72 -1.55
N LYS A 128 10.72 1.62 -0.90
CA LYS A 128 9.57 0.80 -1.34
C LYS A 128 8.26 1.59 -1.26
N ILE A 129 8.07 2.35 -0.18
CA ILE A 129 6.90 3.23 -0.03
C ILE A 129 6.88 4.31 -1.12
N ASN A 130 8.02 4.92 -1.46
CA ASN A 130 8.12 5.90 -2.54
C ASN A 130 7.69 5.32 -3.89
N LYS A 131 8.05 4.06 -4.18
CA LYS A 131 7.62 3.37 -5.41
C LYS A 131 6.11 3.15 -5.49
N ILE A 132 5.44 2.87 -4.36
CA ILE A 132 3.97 2.79 -4.33
C ILE A 132 3.35 4.18 -4.44
N ASN A 133 3.85 5.14 -3.64
CA ASN A 133 3.27 6.47 -3.54
C ASN A 133 3.44 7.30 -4.83
N SER A 134 4.43 7.01 -5.66
CA SER A 134 4.58 7.63 -6.99
C SER A 134 3.48 7.22 -7.98
N ILE A 135 2.80 6.10 -7.71
CA ILE A 135 1.67 5.60 -8.50
C ILE A 135 0.35 5.95 -7.80
N ASP A 136 0.27 5.81 -6.47
CA ASP A 136 -0.99 5.91 -5.72
C ASP A 136 -0.92 6.77 -4.44
N SER A 137 -0.47 8.01 -4.58
CA SER A 137 -0.39 8.98 -3.45
C SER A 137 -1.75 9.30 -2.80
N LYS A 138 -2.85 9.21 -3.56
CA LYS A 138 -4.20 9.59 -3.13
C LYS A 138 -5.09 8.40 -2.77
N SER A 139 -4.57 7.17 -2.82
CA SER A 139 -5.36 5.95 -2.64
C SER A 139 -6.47 5.80 -3.70
N THR A 140 -6.30 6.36 -4.90
CA THR A 140 -7.33 6.35 -5.96
C THR A 140 -6.99 5.43 -7.11
N PHE A 141 -5.71 5.10 -7.31
CA PHE A 141 -5.22 4.31 -8.44
C PHE A 141 -5.93 2.97 -8.54
N PHE A 142 -5.97 2.21 -7.45
CA PHE A 142 -6.55 0.86 -7.44
C PHE A 142 -8.08 0.84 -7.40
N ARG A 143 -8.73 1.96 -7.05
CA ARG A 143 -10.20 2.05 -6.87
C ARG A 143 -10.93 2.53 -8.11
N TYR A 144 -10.35 3.48 -8.83
CA TYR A 144 -11.05 4.17 -9.91
C TYR A 144 -10.41 3.89 -11.27
N PRO A 145 -11.22 3.62 -12.32
CA PRO A 145 -10.71 3.50 -13.68
C PRO A 145 -10.01 4.75 -14.17
N LYS A 146 -10.50 5.93 -13.75
CA LYS A 146 -9.93 7.24 -14.09
C LYS A 146 -9.46 7.97 -12.84
N THR A 147 -8.22 8.43 -12.82
CA THR A 147 -7.60 9.12 -11.67
C THR A 147 -7.07 10.51 -11.98
N GLY A 148 -7.32 10.99 -13.20
CA GLY A 148 -6.87 12.30 -13.67
C GLY A 148 -5.45 12.29 -14.25
N ASP A 149 -4.77 11.14 -14.22
CA ASP A 149 -3.51 10.88 -14.91
C ASP A 149 -3.74 9.81 -15.97
N HIS A 150 -3.90 10.24 -17.22
CA HIS A 150 -4.20 9.36 -18.35
C HIS A 150 -3.11 8.30 -18.57
N ILE A 151 -1.84 8.64 -18.33
CA ILE A 151 -0.72 7.72 -18.53
C ILE A 151 -0.79 6.59 -17.49
N GLN A 152 -1.06 6.94 -16.23
CA GLN A 152 -1.22 5.95 -15.16
C GLN A 152 -2.49 5.12 -15.35
N ASP A 153 -3.60 5.73 -15.77
CA ASP A 153 -4.84 5.03 -16.06
C ASP A 153 -4.67 3.99 -17.18
N MET A 154 -3.95 4.32 -18.26
CA MET A 154 -3.60 3.36 -19.31
C MET A 154 -2.77 2.18 -18.81
N ARG A 155 -1.90 2.40 -17.82
CA ARG A 155 -1.02 1.34 -17.30
C ARG A 155 -1.75 0.31 -16.43
N LYS A 156 -2.96 0.60 -15.95
CA LYS A 156 -3.78 -0.31 -15.12
C LYS A 156 -4.28 -1.55 -15.88
N SER A 157 -4.42 -1.44 -17.19
CA SER A 157 -4.91 -2.53 -18.02
C SER A 157 -3.79 -3.54 -18.30
N SER A 158 -4.10 -4.82 -18.12
CA SER A 158 -3.28 -5.95 -18.62
C SER A 158 -3.34 -6.08 -20.14
N VAL A 159 -4.24 -5.32 -20.79
CA VAL A 159 -4.38 -5.21 -22.24
C VAL A 159 -3.82 -3.86 -22.70
N ARG A 160 -2.85 -3.88 -23.60
CA ARG A 160 -2.24 -2.66 -24.14
C ARG A 160 -2.24 -2.67 -25.66
N GLN A 161 -2.66 -1.57 -26.26
CA GLN A 161 -2.48 -1.36 -27.68
C GLN A 161 -0.97 -1.34 -28.00
N LYS A 162 -0.58 -2.09 -29.02
CA LYS A 162 0.79 -2.17 -29.55
C LYS A 162 0.73 -2.33 -31.06
N SER A 163 1.77 -1.95 -31.79
CA SER A 163 1.83 -2.28 -33.21
C SER A 163 1.99 -3.79 -33.41
N THR A 164 1.56 -4.26 -34.59
CA THR A 164 1.74 -5.64 -35.01
C THR A 164 3.22 -6.01 -35.07
N GLU A 165 4.11 -5.11 -35.52
CA GLU A 165 5.55 -5.36 -35.53
C GLU A 165 6.10 -5.58 -34.12
N ASP A 166 5.66 -4.82 -33.13
CA ASP A 166 6.12 -4.97 -31.74
C ASP A 166 5.68 -6.31 -31.14
N ILE A 167 4.46 -6.74 -31.46
CA ILE A 167 3.93 -8.04 -31.04
C ILE A 167 4.74 -9.18 -31.70
N ILE A 168 4.98 -9.11 -33.01
CA ILE A 168 5.79 -10.09 -33.75
C ILE A 168 7.23 -10.12 -33.21
N ASN A 169 7.82 -8.95 -32.97
CA ASN A 169 9.14 -8.84 -32.37
C ASN A 169 9.19 -9.48 -30.97
N ALA A 170 8.12 -9.34 -30.17
CA ALA A 170 8.03 -9.98 -28.86
C ALA A 170 7.93 -11.52 -28.98
N MET A 171 7.17 -12.02 -29.96
CA MET A 171 7.08 -13.46 -30.27
C MET A 171 8.45 -14.03 -30.64
N ASN A 172 9.24 -13.28 -31.39
CA ASN A 172 10.56 -13.71 -31.86
C ASN A 172 11.67 -13.59 -30.80
N LYS A 173 11.44 -12.88 -29.68
CA LYS A 173 12.48 -12.48 -28.73
C LYS A 173 12.70 -13.40 -27.52
N LYS A 174 11.88 -14.44 -27.27
CA LYS A 174 12.03 -15.23 -26.03
C LYS A 174 11.74 -16.72 -26.17
N GLU A 175 12.75 -17.54 -25.86
CA GLU A 175 12.52 -18.88 -25.31
C GLU A 175 11.78 -18.77 -23.97
N GLY A 176 10.61 -19.40 -23.86
CA GLY A 176 9.91 -19.60 -22.58
C GLY A 176 8.83 -18.56 -22.18
N LYS A 177 8.47 -17.59 -23.02
CA LYS A 177 7.34 -16.68 -22.74
C LYS A 177 6.36 -16.62 -23.91
N TYR A 178 5.15 -17.12 -23.72
CA TYR A 178 4.07 -17.04 -24.71
C TYR A 178 3.58 -15.59 -24.86
N VAL A 179 3.25 -15.20 -26.10
CA VAL A 179 2.59 -13.92 -26.39
C VAL A 179 1.12 -14.20 -26.67
N LYS A 180 0.24 -13.44 -26.03
CA LYS A 180 -1.20 -13.50 -26.27
C LYS A 180 -1.63 -12.13 -26.80
N ALA A 181 -2.24 -12.11 -27.98
CA ALA A 181 -2.62 -10.87 -28.64
C ALA A 181 -4.05 -10.94 -29.20
N LEU A 182 -4.70 -9.78 -29.27
CA LEU A 182 -5.95 -9.57 -30.00
C LEU A 182 -5.65 -8.68 -31.21
N LEU A 183 -6.05 -9.12 -32.40
CA LEU A 183 -6.01 -8.33 -33.61
C LEU A 183 -7.44 -8.04 -34.05
N LEU A 184 -7.75 -6.77 -34.30
CA LEU A 184 -9.01 -6.35 -34.92
C LEU A 184 -8.73 -6.16 -36.41
N VAL A 185 -9.59 -6.74 -37.24
CA VAL A 185 -9.53 -6.62 -38.70
C VAL A 185 -10.79 -5.94 -39.23
N ASP A 186 -10.67 -5.21 -40.34
CA ASP A 186 -11.80 -4.66 -41.07
C ASP A 186 -12.44 -5.70 -42.02
N GLY A 187 -13.42 -5.26 -42.82
CA GLY A 187 -14.10 -6.12 -43.79
C GLY A 187 -13.25 -6.54 -45.00
N GLU A 188 -12.03 -6.04 -45.12
CA GLU A 188 -11.04 -6.39 -46.15
C GLU A 188 -9.86 -7.18 -45.55
N ASP A 189 -10.00 -7.68 -44.32
CA ASP A 189 -8.97 -8.39 -43.56
C ASP A 189 -7.71 -7.55 -43.22
N ASN A 190 -7.78 -6.21 -43.31
CA ASN A 190 -6.68 -5.35 -42.86
C ASN A 190 -6.70 -5.22 -41.34
N ILE A 191 -5.53 -5.30 -40.70
CA ILE A 191 -5.40 -5.06 -39.25
C ILE A 191 -5.61 -3.58 -38.96
N VAL A 192 -6.69 -3.25 -38.25
CA VAL A 192 -7.01 -1.88 -37.84
C VAL A 192 -6.48 -1.56 -36.44
N ASP A 193 -6.37 -2.58 -35.59
CA ASP A 193 -5.89 -2.43 -34.22
C ASP A 193 -5.28 -3.74 -33.71
N SER A 194 -4.33 -3.59 -32.79
CA SER A 194 -3.65 -4.72 -32.18
C SER A 194 -3.35 -4.47 -30.71
N PHE A 195 -3.60 -5.50 -29.89
CA PHE A 195 -3.46 -5.44 -28.45
C PHE A 195 -2.64 -6.62 -27.93
N ASP A 196 -1.69 -6.33 -27.06
CA ASP A 196 -0.94 -7.29 -26.26
C ASP A 196 -1.70 -7.54 -24.95
N ILE A 197 -1.95 -8.80 -24.61
CA ILE A 197 -2.75 -9.26 -23.47
C ILE A 197 -1.84 -9.90 -22.44
N ASP A 198 -2.22 -9.80 -21.16
CA ASP A 198 -1.47 -10.34 -20.01
C ASP A 198 -0.11 -9.65 -19.83
N VAL A 199 -0.07 -8.35 -20.16
CA VAL A 199 1.07 -7.50 -19.80
C VAL A 199 1.13 -7.39 -18.29
N ASP A 200 2.28 -7.72 -17.71
CA ASP A 200 2.50 -7.63 -16.26
C ASP A 200 2.35 -6.18 -15.79
N VAL A 201 1.24 -5.92 -15.11
CA VAL A 201 0.85 -4.59 -14.61
C VAL A 201 1.54 -4.38 -13.27
N PHE A 202 2.82 -4.01 -13.34
CA PHE A 202 3.68 -3.62 -12.21
C PHE A 202 4.07 -4.77 -11.23
N PRO A 203 4.92 -5.72 -11.66
CA PRO A 203 5.37 -6.81 -10.77
C PRO A 203 6.07 -6.30 -9.51
N ASP A 204 6.88 -5.25 -9.66
CA ASP A 204 7.57 -4.61 -8.54
C ASP A 204 6.61 -3.93 -7.56
N LEU A 205 5.45 -3.45 -8.03
CA LEU A 205 4.45 -2.79 -7.18
C LEU A 205 3.77 -3.81 -6.26
N ASN A 206 3.29 -4.92 -6.82
CA ASN A 206 2.66 -5.98 -6.05
C ASN A 206 3.65 -6.57 -5.03
N LYS A 207 4.89 -6.85 -5.46
CA LYS A 207 5.93 -7.34 -4.56
C LYS A 207 6.21 -6.39 -3.39
N ASN A 208 6.30 -5.08 -3.66
CA ASN A 208 6.49 -4.08 -2.60
C ASN A 208 5.26 -3.98 -1.68
N LEU A 209 4.04 -4.08 -2.21
CA LEU A 209 2.81 -4.06 -1.42
C LEU A 209 2.73 -5.25 -0.46
N ILE A 210 3.02 -6.47 -0.93
CA ILE A 210 3.06 -7.67 -0.09
C ILE A 210 4.07 -7.47 1.03
N TYR A 211 5.32 -7.21 0.66
CA TYR A 211 6.41 -7.07 1.63
C TYR A 211 6.13 -5.99 2.68
N LEU A 212 5.66 -4.81 2.26
CA LEU A 212 5.38 -3.72 3.19
C LEU A 212 4.16 -4.01 4.08
N CYS A 213 3.15 -4.72 3.56
CA CYS A 213 1.99 -5.11 4.35
C CYS A 213 2.39 -6.07 5.48
N ASP A 214 3.23 -7.08 5.18
CA ASP A 214 3.77 -8.00 6.18
C ASP A 214 4.70 -7.27 7.16
N TYR A 215 5.60 -6.42 6.66
CA TYR A 215 6.51 -5.64 7.49
C TYR A 215 5.77 -4.77 8.52
N PHE A 216 4.73 -4.04 8.08
CA PHE A 216 3.98 -3.17 8.99
C PHE A 216 3.04 -3.94 9.92
N HIS A 217 2.56 -5.12 9.51
CA HIS A 217 1.88 -6.05 10.41
C HIS A 217 2.81 -6.51 11.55
N ASP A 218 4.02 -6.97 11.22
CA ASP A 218 5.00 -7.42 12.21
C ASP A 218 5.44 -6.28 13.13
N LEU A 219 5.70 -5.09 12.57
CA LEU A 219 6.05 -3.90 13.35
C LEU A 219 4.91 -3.48 14.28
N HIS A 220 3.66 -3.56 13.82
CA HIS A 220 2.48 -3.31 14.64
C HIS A 220 2.38 -4.30 15.79
N ALA A 221 2.54 -5.59 15.53
CA ALA A 221 2.56 -6.62 16.56
C ALA A 221 3.68 -6.35 17.59
N ALA A 222 4.88 -5.99 17.13
CA ALA A 222 6.01 -5.63 18.00
C ALA A 222 5.69 -4.42 18.89
N TYR A 223 5.06 -3.38 18.34
CA TYR A 223 4.63 -2.20 19.10
C TYR A 223 3.55 -2.55 20.13
N ARG A 224 2.57 -3.38 19.76
CA ARG A 224 1.51 -3.79 20.71
C ARG A 224 2.09 -4.63 21.85
N LEU A 225 2.99 -5.57 21.56
CA LEU A 225 3.61 -6.40 22.58
C LEU A 225 4.57 -5.59 23.46
N GLY A 226 5.54 -4.89 22.86
CA GLY A 226 6.60 -4.21 23.59
C GLY A 226 6.14 -2.91 24.27
N ILE A 227 5.40 -2.06 23.57
CA ILE A 227 5.01 -0.73 24.09
C ILE A 227 3.69 -0.82 24.85
N CYS A 228 2.70 -1.52 24.30
CA CYS A 228 1.36 -1.58 24.88
C CYS A 228 1.16 -2.75 25.86
N LYS A 229 2.18 -3.60 26.06
CA LYS A 229 2.12 -4.80 26.93
C LYS A 229 0.99 -5.76 26.52
N GLY A 230 0.76 -5.91 25.21
CA GLY A 230 -0.29 -6.77 24.64
C GLY A 230 -1.71 -6.20 24.75
N ARG A 231 -1.85 -4.92 25.08
CA ARG A 231 -3.12 -4.18 25.08
C ARG A 231 -3.35 -3.45 23.78
#